data_AF-A0AAQ4D2P6-F1
#
_entry.id   AF-A0AAQ4D2P6-F1
#
_cell.length_a   1.000
_cell.length_b   1.000
_cell.length_c   1.000
_cell.angle_alpha   90.00
_cell.angle_beta   90.00
_cell.angle_gamma   90.00
#
_symmetry.space_group_name_H-M   'P 1'
#
loop_
_entity.id
_entity.type
_entity.pdbx_description
1 polymer ?
#
loop_
_entity_poly.entity_id
_entity_poly.type
_entity_poly.pdbx_seq_one_letter_code
_entity_poly.pdbx_strand_id
1 'polypeptide(L)'
;MEWTVEQPPQEESNGDVTALLSLRDNNYTRSIWNHGFRVLYRVVLGRSQLRLELSVENNGADAFEFTALLHPFWRMADVRQCKLSGCHGVAYADKTREFFESREERELVTVTEWTDKYVCFICVSRS
;
A
#
# COMPACT_ATOMS: atom_id res chain seq x y z
N MET A 1 -13.64 -7.57 10.00
CA MET A 1 -12.69 -6.64 10.68
C MET A 1 -13.17 -5.24 10.36
N GLU A 2 -13.27 -4.37 11.35
CA GLU A 2 -13.88 -3.04 11.20
C GLU A 2 -12.85 -1.97 11.57
N TRP A 3 -12.70 -0.96 10.71
CA TRP A 3 -11.86 0.19 10.99
C TRP A 3 -12.64 1.20 11.82
N THR A 4 -11.96 1.80 12.78
CA THR A 4 -12.49 2.86 13.63
C THR A 4 -11.83 4.19 13.30
N VAL A 5 -12.55 5.28 13.51
CA VAL A 5 -11.99 6.63 13.37
C VAL A 5 -11.26 6.96 14.68
N GLU A 6 -9.93 6.96 14.65
CA GLU A 6 -9.10 7.35 15.79
C GLU A 6 -9.03 8.88 15.91
N GLN A 7 -8.91 9.57 14.77
CA GLN A 7 -9.02 11.02 14.67
C GLN A 7 -9.93 11.35 13.49
N PRO A 8 -11.04 12.08 13.70
CA PRO A 8 -11.88 12.53 12.60
C PRO A 8 -11.08 13.49 11.70
N PRO A 9 -11.59 13.80 10.49
CA PRO A 9 -10.97 14.80 9.63
C PRO A 9 -10.74 16.12 10.36
N GLN A 10 -9.50 16.58 10.40
CA GLN A 10 -9.09 17.86 11.00
C GLN A 10 -8.29 18.67 9.98
N GLU A 11 -8.57 19.96 9.92
CA GLU A 11 -7.81 20.90 9.10
C GLU A 11 -6.50 21.27 9.81
N GLU A 12 -5.41 21.13 9.10
CA GLU A 12 -4.06 21.46 9.55
C GLU A 12 -3.76 22.94 9.30
N SER A 13 -2.73 23.49 9.94
CA SER A 13 -2.35 24.91 9.78
C SER A 13 -1.97 25.31 8.35
N ASN A 14 -1.66 24.35 7.49
CA ASN A 14 -1.32 24.55 6.09
C ASN A 14 -2.53 24.41 5.13
N GLY A 15 -3.73 24.14 5.66
CA GLY A 15 -4.96 23.94 4.89
C GLY A 15 -5.15 22.51 4.33
N ASP A 16 -4.26 21.58 4.67
CA ASP A 16 -4.51 20.15 4.40
C ASP A 16 -5.55 19.60 5.40
N VAL A 17 -6.23 18.51 5.03
CA VAL A 17 -7.14 17.80 5.93
C VAL A 17 -6.59 16.42 6.24
N THR A 18 -6.39 16.12 7.51
CA THR A 18 -5.88 14.83 7.99
C THR A 18 -6.97 14.04 8.71
N ALA A 19 -7.07 12.75 8.42
CA ALA A 19 -7.85 11.79 9.20
C ALA A 19 -6.98 10.58 9.59
N LEU A 20 -7.26 9.99 10.76
CA LEU A 20 -6.57 8.80 11.23
C LEU A 20 -7.58 7.68 11.51
N LEU A 21 -7.40 6.56 10.82
CA LEU A 21 -8.17 5.35 11.05
C LEU A 21 -7.32 4.33 11.81
N SER A 22 -7.95 3.54 12.67
CA SER A 22 -7.31 2.45 13.39
C SER A 22 -8.05 1.13 13.24
N LEU A 23 -7.29 0.06 13.02
CA LEU A 23 -7.75 -1.32 13.09
C LEU A 23 -6.96 -2.04 14.19
N ARG A 24 -7.65 -2.72 15.10
CA ARG A 24 -7.05 -3.47 16.21
C ARG A 24 -7.39 -4.95 16.10
N ASP A 25 -6.55 -5.79 16.71
CA ASP A 25 -6.89 -7.19 16.89
C ASP A 25 -8.19 -7.37 17.69
N ASN A 26 -8.91 -8.45 17.41
CA ASN A 26 -10.09 -8.87 18.15
C ASN A 26 -10.12 -10.40 18.25
N ASN A 27 -11.14 -10.95 18.92
CA ASN A 27 -11.26 -12.40 19.12
C ASN A 27 -11.16 -13.21 17.81
N TYR A 28 -11.74 -12.70 16.72
CA TYR A 28 -11.69 -13.37 15.42
C TYR A 28 -10.30 -13.27 14.77
N THR A 29 -9.65 -12.10 14.80
CA THR A 29 -8.30 -11.99 14.21
C THR A 29 -7.31 -12.84 14.99
N ARG A 30 -7.42 -12.87 16.33
CA ARG A 30 -6.60 -13.71 17.20
C ARG A 30 -6.80 -15.21 16.96
N SER A 31 -7.98 -15.65 16.53
CA SER A 31 -8.22 -17.07 16.23
C SER A 31 -7.56 -17.56 14.94
N ILE A 32 -7.25 -16.66 14.00
CA ILE A 32 -6.63 -17.01 12.71
C ILE A 32 -5.16 -16.58 12.63
N TRP A 33 -4.76 -15.57 13.40
CA TRP A 33 -3.39 -15.07 13.50
C TRP A 33 -3.20 -14.47 14.90
N ASN A 34 -2.61 -15.25 15.81
CA ASN A 34 -2.58 -14.95 17.25
C ASN A 34 -1.53 -13.89 17.64
N HIS A 35 -1.57 -12.73 17.00
CA HIS A 35 -0.71 -11.59 17.34
C HIS A 35 -1.54 -10.37 17.72
N GLY A 36 -1.01 -9.62 18.69
CA GLY A 36 -1.57 -8.35 19.09
C GLY A 36 -1.05 -7.28 18.17
N PHE A 37 -1.95 -6.57 17.48
CA PHE A 37 -1.53 -5.59 16.50
C PHE A 37 -2.47 -4.39 16.52
N ARG A 38 -1.92 -3.25 16.11
CA ARG A 38 -2.71 -2.10 15.72
C ARG A 38 -2.19 -1.59 14.39
N VAL A 39 -3.10 -1.44 13.44
CA VAL A 39 -2.81 -0.76 12.19
C VAL A 39 -3.36 0.66 12.29
N LEU A 40 -2.53 1.63 11.93
CA LEU A 40 -2.89 3.03 11.77
C LEU A 40 -2.83 3.37 10.29
N TYR A 41 -3.89 3.99 9.79
CA TYR A 41 -3.97 4.45 8.41
C TYR A 41 -4.26 5.95 8.41
N ARG A 42 -3.21 6.73 8.11
CA ARG A 42 -3.31 8.19 8.04
C ARG A 42 -3.58 8.59 6.59
N VAL A 43 -4.62 9.40 6.43
CA VAL A 43 -5.02 9.97 5.14
C VAL A 43 -4.86 11.47 5.24
N VAL A 44 -3.98 12.05 4.43
CA VAL A 44 -3.81 13.51 4.31
C VAL A 44 -4.27 13.93 2.92
N LEU A 45 -5.32 14.73 2.87
CA LEU A 45 -5.85 15.32 1.66
C LEU A 45 -5.38 16.77 1.57
N GLY A 46 -4.46 17.04 0.65
CA GLY A 46 -4.06 18.39 0.29
C GLY A 46 -4.69 18.86 -1.01
N ARG A 47 -4.44 20.12 -1.36
CA ARG A 47 -5.05 20.77 -2.55
C ARG A 47 -4.84 20.02 -3.87
N SER A 48 -3.68 19.41 -4.07
CA SER A 48 -3.32 18.68 -5.29
C SER A 48 -2.57 17.37 -5.01
N GLN A 49 -2.65 16.86 -3.78
CA GLN A 49 -1.94 15.67 -3.35
C GLN A 49 -2.83 14.86 -2.38
N LEU A 50 -2.74 13.53 -2.50
CA LEU A 50 -3.23 12.60 -1.50
C LEU A 50 -2.02 11.84 -0.93
N ARG A 51 -1.80 11.91 0.38
CA ARG A 51 -0.79 11.13 1.08
C ARG A 51 -1.48 10.06 1.92
N LEU A 52 -1.03 8.82 1.76
CA LEU A 52 -1.54 7.64 2.45
C LEU A 52 -0.37 7.01 3.20
N GLU A 53 -0.50 6.86 4.51
CA GLU A 53 0.53 6.26 5.36
C GLU A 53 -0.08 5.10 6.13
N LEU A 54 0.57 3.93 6.06
CA LEU A 54 0.19 2.74 6.80
C LEU A 54 1.28 2.44 7.83
N SER A 55 0.90 2.36 9.10
CA SER A 55 1.80 1.99 10.19
C SER A 55 1.22 0.80 10.93
N VAL A 56 2.09 -0.14 11.32
CA VAL A 56 1.71 -1.34 12.08
C VAL A 56 2.50 -1.34 13.38
N GLU A 57 1.78 -1.35 14.49
CA GLU A 57 2.33 -1.49 15.83
C GLU A 57 2.18 -2.93 16.28
N ASN A 58 3.26 -3.53 16.77
CA ASN A 58 3.20 -4.79 17.48
C ASN A 58 2.86 -4.55 18.95
N ASN A 59 1.63 -4.91 19.34
CA ASN A 59 1.12 -4.79 20.71
C ASN A 59 1.02 -6.16 21.41
N GLY A 60 1.63 -7.20 20.83
CA GLY A 60 1.75 -8.53 21.39
C GLY A 60 3.02 -8.72 22.23
N ALA A 61 3.14 -9.89 22.85
CA ALA A 61 4.34 -10.28 23.57
C ALA A 61 5.45 -10.77 22.62
N ASP A 62 5.06 -11.37 21.49
CA ASP A 62 5.96 -11.98 20.52
C ASP A 62 6.15 -11.08 19.29
N ALA A 63 7.33 -11.15 18.69
CA ALA A 63 7.57 -10.58 17.37
C ALA A 63 6.70 -11.28 16.31
N PHE A 64 6.30 -10.55 15.27
CA PHE A 64 5.63 -11.13 14.11
C PHE A 64 6.19 -10.59 12.80
N GLU A 65 6.07 -11.39 11.76
CA GLU A 65 6.38 -11.02 10.39
C GLU A 65 5.09 -10.74 9.63
N PHE A 66 5.12 -9.75 8.76
CA PHE A 66 4.01 -9.40 7.90
C PHE A 66 4.51 -8.74 6.61
N THR A 67 3.68 -8.79 5.58
CA THR A 67 3.81 -7.97 4.39
C THR A 67 2.58 -7.07 4.28
N ALA A 68 2.77 -5.86 3.79
CA ALA A 68 1.69 -4.92 3.58
C ALA A 68 1.81 -4.26 2.21
N LEU A 69 0.67 -3.95 1.62
CA LEU A 69 0.57 -3.29 0.32
C LEU A 69 -0.58 -2.28 0.38
N LEU A 70 -0.31 -1.05 -0.04
CA LEU A 70 -1.38 -0.13 -0.44
C LEU A 70 -1.73 -0.43 -1.89
N HIS A 71 -3.01 -0.66 -2.18
CA HIS A 71 -3.49 -1.09 -3.50
C HIS A 71 -4.28 0.03 -4.22
N PRO A 72 -3.63 1.17 -4.57
CA PRO A 72 -4.31 2.28 -5.23
C PRO A 72 -4.82 1.88 -6.61
N PHE A 73 -6.05 2.31 -6.92
CA PHE A 73 -6.63 2.21 -8.26
C PHE A 73 -6.68 3.59 -8.88
N TRP A 74 -5.88 3.82 -9.91
CA TRP A 74 -5.90 5.07 -10.66
C TRP A 74 -6.99 5.04 -11.71
N ARG A 75 -7.90 6.02 -11.64
CA ARG A 75 -8.93 6.21 -12.67
C ARG A 75 -8.28 6.73 -13.95
N MET A 76 -8.58 6.06 -15.07
CA MET A 76 -8.11 6.43 -16.39
C MET A 76 -9.26 6.38 -17.40
N ALA A 77 -9.17 7.18 -18.47
CA ALA A 77 -10.16 7.17 -19.55
C ALA A 77 -10.00 5.94 -20.46
N ASP A 78 -8.76 5.59 -20.81
CA ASP A 78 -8.42 4.37 -21.55
C ASP A 78 -7.06 3.85 -21.07
N VAL A 79 -7.04 2.65 -20.49
CA VAL A 79 -5.82 2.01 -19.97
C VAL A 79 -4.79 1.75 -21.07
N ARG A 80 -5.23 1.57 -22.32
CA ARG A 80 -4.33 1.28 -23.47
C ARG A 80 -3.49 2.49 -23.86
N GLN A 81 -3.91 3.70 -23.46
CA GLN A 81 -3.16 4.94 -23.65
C GLN A 81 -2.27 5.28 -22.46
N CYS A 82 -2.33 4.50 -21.38
CA CYS A 82 -1.49 4.70 -20.20
C CYS A 82 -0.03 4.38 -20.50
N LYS A 83 0.86 5.26 -20.04
CA LYS A 83 2.31 5.07 -20.07
C LYS A 83 2.85 5.27 -18.66
N LEU A 84 3.48 4.24 -18.11
CA LEU A 84 4.14 4.27 -16.82
C LEU A 84 5.65 4.41 -17.02
N SER A 85 6.22 5.48 -16.47
CA SER A 85 7.68 5.72 -16.46
C SER A 85 8.29 5.30 -15.11
N GLY A 86 9.62 5.28 -15.04
CA GLY A 86 10.36 4.99 -13.80
C GLY A 86 10.51 3.50 -13.48
N CYS A 87 10.06 2.63 -14.39
CA CYS A 87 10.24 1.18 -14.27
C CYS A 87 11.47 0.66 -15.01
N HIS A 88 12.14 1.45 -15.85
CA HIS A 88 13.31 0.98 -16.60
C HIS A 88 14.40 0.44 -15.65
N GLY A 89 14.91 -0.75 -15.96
CA GLY A 89 15.91 -1.48 -15.18
C GLY A 89 15.39 -2.14 -13.90
N VAL A 90 14.11 -1.94 -13.53
CA VAL A 90 13.51 -2.52 -12.32
C VAL A 90 13.25 -4.01 -12.50
N ALA A 91 13.66 -4.81 -11.52
CA ALA A 91 13.37 -6.24 -11.50
C ALA A 91 11.92 -6.50 -11.08
N TYR A 92 11.25 -7.44 -11.76
CA TYR A 92 9.88 -7.83 -11.47
C TYR A 92 9.72 -9.34 -11.61
N ALA A 93 8.69 -9.88 -10.95
CA ALA A 93 8.17 -11.22 -11.19
C ALA A 93 6.78 -11.14 -11.83
N ASP A 94 6.57 -11.91 -12.89
CA ASP A 94 5.32 -11.96 -13.65
C ASP A 94 4.45 -13.14 -13.22
N LYS A 95 3.37 -12.87 -12.49
CA LYS A 95 2.46 -13.91 -12.01
C LYS A 95 1.66 -14.57 -13.14
N THR A 96 1.52 -13.89 -14.28
CA THR A 96 0.86 -14.45 -15.46
C THR A 96 1.74 -15.47 -16.19
N ARG A 97 3.02 -15.54 -15.82
CA ARG A 97 4.04 -16.41 -16.43
C ARG A 97 4.80 -17.20 -15.37
N GLU A 98 4.09 -17.82 -14.44
CA GLU A 98 4.67 -18.70 -13.41
C GLU A 98 5.78 -18.03 -12.58
N PHE A 99 5.60 -16.75 -12.24
CA PHE A 99 6.59 -15.95 -11.49
C PHE A 99 7.92 -15.79 -12.23
N PHE A 100 7.91 -15.80 -13.57
CA PHE A 100 9.09 -15.51 -14.37
C PHE A 100 9.71 -14.17 -13.97
N GLU A 101 10.99 -14.21 -13.59
CA GLU A 101 11.74 -13.04 -13.17
C GLU A 101 12.45 -12.38 -14.36
N SER A 102 12.35 -11.06 -14.45
CA SER A 102 13.02 -10.29 -15.49
C SER A 102 13.25 -8.85 -15.05
N ARG A 103 13.88 -8.06 -15.92
CA ARG A 103 14.01 -6.61 -15.77
C ARG A 103 13.20 -5.90 -16.83
N GLU A 104 12.62 -4.77 -16.46
CA GLU A 104 11.86 -3.95 -17.40
C GLU A 104 12.82 -3.13 -18.26
N GLU A 105 12.96 -3.49 -19.53
CA GLU A 105 13.87 -2.81 -20.46
C GLU A 105 13.24 -1.57 -21.10
N ARG A 106 11.91 -1.39 -20.99
CA ARG A 106 11.22 -0.24 -21.60
C ARG A 106 11.32 1.01 -20.72
N GLU A 107 11.59 2.15 -21.35
CA GLU A 107 11.49 3.48 -20.71
C GLU A 107 10.07 3.81 -20.26
N LEU A 108 9.08 3.44 -21.09
CA LEU A 108 7.67 3.64 -20.84
C LEU A 108 6.94 2.30 -20.98
N VAL A 109 6.36 1.84 -19.88
CA VAL A 109 5.54 0.63 -19.82
C VAL A 109 4.12 0.98 -20.25
N THR A 110 3.58 0.19 -21.17
CA THR A 110 2.18 0.27 -21.63
C THR A 110 1.44 -0.99 -21.20
N VAL A 111 0.12 -0.88 -21.04
CA VAL A 111 -0.75 -2.00 -20.66
C VAL A 111 -1.59 -2.38 -21.89
N THR A 112 -1.10 -3.35 -22.66
CA THR A 112 -1.73 -3.83 -23.90
C THR A 112 -2.34 -5.21 -23.79
N GLU A 113 -2.03 -5.92 -22.70
CA GLU A 113 -2.50 -7.27 -22.41
C GLU A 113 -2.80 -7.42 -20.91
N TRP A 114 -3.40 -8.55 -20.52
CA TRP A 114 -3.57 -8.89 -19.11
C TRP A 114 -2.20 -8.96 -18.44
N THR A 115 -2.05 -8.27 -17.31
CA THR A 115 -0.78 -8.12 -16.61
C THR A 115 -0.98 -8.19 -15.11
N ASP A 116 -0.10 -8.95 -14.43
CA ASP A 116 0.03 -8.99 -12.98
C ASP A 116 1.53 -9.17 -12.66
N LYS A 117 2.24 -8.05 -12.64
CA LYS A 117 3.67 -7.98 -12.33
C LYS A 117 3.84 -7.27 -11.01
N TYR A 118 4.61 -7.84 -10.09
CA TYR A 118 4.99 -7.14 -8.87
C TYR A 118 6.49 -6.85 -8.88
N VAL A 119 6.82 -5.66 -8.37
CA VAL A 119 8.18 -5.21 -8.16
C VAL A 119 8.45 -5.29 -6.67
N CYS A 120 9.58 -5.91 -6.28
CA CYS A 120 9.98 -5.96 -4.89
C CYS A 120 10.67 -4.65 -4.48
N PHE A 121 9.94 -3.79 -3.75
CA PHE A 121 10.53 -2.68 -3.02
C PHE A 121 10.53 -3.04 -1.53
N ILE A 122 11.69 -3.42 -1.00
CA ILE A 122 11.86 -3.63 0.44
C ILE A 122 12.02 -2.25 1.09
N CYS A 123 10.93 -1.72 1.65
CA CYS A 123 10.95 -0.48 2.44
C CYS A 123 11.05 -0.87 3.93
N VAL A 124 12.27 -0.88 4.47
CA VAL A 124 12.48 -1.04 5.93
C VAL A 124 12.68 0.33 6.54
N SER A 125 11.63 0.92 7.11
CA SER A 125 11.80 2.01 8.07
C SER A 125 12.02 1.38 9.46
N ARG A 126 13.26 1.39 9.94
CA ARG A 126 13.53 1.12 11.36
C ARG A 126 13.06 2.33 12.16
N SER A 127 12.07 2.12 13.05
CA SER A 127 11.81 3.01 14.19
C SER A 127 12.79 2.70 15.31
#